data_AF-A0A0V8J9S9-F1
#
_entry.id   AF-A0A0V8J9S9-F1
#
_cell.length_a   1.000
_cell.length_b   1.000
_cell.length_c   1.000
_cell.angle_alpha   90.00
_cell.angle_beta   90.00
_cell.angle_gamma   90.00
#
_symmetry.space_group_name_H-M   'P 1'
#
loop_
_entity.id
_entity.type
_entity.pdbx_description
1 polymer ?
#
loop_
_entity_poly.entity_id
_entity_poly.type
_entity_poly.pdbx_seq_one_letter_code
_entity_poly.pdbx_strand_id
1 'polypeptide(L)' 'MTNLLDVERLDKYNEQIEHLRQQMIDTANSLGLNHPQVLNYSQKIDETHNLILKMEQGKQY' A
#
# COMPACT_ATOMS: atom_id res chain seq x y z
N MET A 1 -1.18 -14.16 19.67
CA MET A 1 0.26 -13.99 19.39
C MET A 1 0.39 -13.68 17.91
N THR A 2 0.89 -12.50 17.53
CA THR A 2 1.22 -12.22 16.13
C THR A 2 2.41 -13.10 15.74
N ASN A 3 2.28 -13.88 14.66
CA ASN A 3 3.36 -14.71 14.16
C ASN A 3 4.49 -13.82 13.62
N LEU A 4 5.77 -14.17 13.85
CA LEU A 4 6.93 -13.43 13.30
C LEU A 4 6.84 -13.26 11.78
N LEU A 5 6.32 -14.27 11.07
CA LEU A 5 6.05 -14.23 9.63
C LEU A 5 5.00 -13.17 9.24
N ASP A 6 4.03 -12.88 10.11
CA ASP A 6 3.02 -11.85 9.86
C ASP A 6 3.59 -10.44 10.04
N VAL A 7 4.56 -10.27 10.95
CA VAL A 7 5.25 -8.99 11.16
C VAL A 7 6.12 -8.66 9.95
N GLU A 8 6.94 -9.60 9.48
CA GLU A 8 7.77 -9.39 8.28
C GLU A 8 6.94 -9.12 7.02
N ARG A 9 5.77 -9.75 6.90
CA ARG A 9 4.83 -9.49 5.79
C ARG A 9 4.21 -8.11 5.88
N LEU A 10 3.84 -7.68 7.09
CA LEU A 10 3.29 -6.35 7.33
C LEU A 10 4.31 -5.26 6.99
N ASP A 11 5.57 -5.43 7.41
CA ASP A 11 6.65 -4.50 7.10
C ASP A 11 6.85 -4.37 5.58
N LYS A 12 6.86 -5.50 4.85
CA LYS A 12 6.96 -5.47 3.38
C LYS A 12 5.80 -4.73 2.71
N TYR A 13 4.57 -4.90 3.20
CA TYR A 13 3.43 -4.17 2.64
C TYR A 13 3.49 -2.68 2.96
N ASN A 14 3.97 -2.30 4.15
CA ASN A 14 4.18 -0.89 4.50
C ASN A 14 5.26 -0.25 3.62
N GLU A 15 6.38 -0.93 3.39
CA GLU A 15 7.42 -0.48 2.47
C GLU A 15 6.87 -0.31 1.05
N GLN A 16 6.05 -1.25 0.59
CA GLN A 16 5.44 -1.19 -0.73
C GLN A 16 4.46 -0.01 -0.86
N ILE A 17 3.65 0.26 0.16
CA ILE A 17 2.76 1.43 0.21
C ILE A 17 3.57 2.72 0.13
N GLU A 18 4.67 2.82 0.88
CA GLU A 18 5.48 4.05 0.89
C GLU A 18 6.18 4.28 -0.45
N HIS A 19 6.68 3.23 -1.09
CA HIS A 19 7.22 3.32 -2.44
C HIS A 19 6.15 3.78 -3.44
N LEU A 20 4.95 3.20 -3.41
CA LEU A 20 3.84 3.62 -4.28
C LEU A 20 3.41 5.06 -4.02
N ARG A 21 3.42 5.50 -2.75
CA ARG A 21 3.13 6.89 -2.36
C ARG A 21 4.15 7.84 -2.98
N GLN A 22 5.44 7.53 -2.90
CA GLN A 22 6.48 8.37 -3.51
C GLN A 22 6.30 8.46 -5.02
N GLN A 23 6.06 7.33 -5.70
CA GLN A 23 5.80 7.32 -7.14
C GLN A 23 4.55 8.15 -7.52
N MET A 24 3.49 8.08 -6.71
CA MET A 24 2.28 8.88 -6.90
C MET A 24 2.57 10.38 -6.79
N ILE A 25 3.32 10.79 -5.76
CA ILE A 25 3.71 12.19 -5.52
C ILE A 25 4.59 12.71 -6.66
N ASP A 26 5.61 11.94 -7.05
CA ASP A 26 6.53 12.34 -8.13
C ASP A 26 5.79 12.47 -9.46
N THR A 27 4.86 11.56 -9.73
CA THR A 27 4.02 11.60 -10.94
C THR A 27 3.06 12.78 -10.92
N ALA A 28 2.45 13.08 -9.77
CA ALA A 28 1.58 14.24 -9.61
C ALA A 28 2.34 15.55 -9.80
N ASN A 29 3.57 15.64 -9.28
CA ASN A 29 4.45 16.79 -9.45
C ASN A 29 4.89 16.95 -10.92
N SER A 30 5.12 15.84 -11.63
CA SER A 30 5.60 15.88 -13.01
C SER A 30 4.50 16.05 -14.06
N LEU A 31 3.35 15.41 -13.88
CA LEU A 31 2.30 15.27 -14.89
C LEU A 31 0.96 15.88 -14.47
N GLY A 32 0.89 16.38 -13.23
CA GLY A 32 -0.32 16.93 -12.63
C GLY A 32 -1.14 15.88 -11.89
N LEU A 33 -1.91 16.34 -10.89
CA LEU A 33 -2.73 15.50 -10.01
C LEU A 33 -3.78 14.66 -10.75
N ASN A 34 -4.30 15.17 -11.87
CA ASN A 34 -5.36 14.50 -12.64
C ASN A 34 -4.81 13.48 -13.65
N HIS A 35 -3.49 13.25 -13.68
CA HIS A 35 -2.91 12.29 -14.62
C HIS A 35 -3.38 10.86 -14.27
N PRO A 36 -3.79 10.02 -15.25
CA PRO A 36 -4.31 8.66 -14.98
C PRO A 36 -3.36 7.77 -14.18
N GLN A 37 -2.05 8.00 -14.25
CA GLN A 37 -1.08 7.24 -13.46
C GLN A 37 -1.16 7.55 -11.96
N VAL A 38 -1.53 8.78 -11.56
CA VAL A 38 -1.75 9.13 -10.14
C VAL A 38 -2.90 8.29 -9.58
N LEU A 39 -4.00 8.17 -10.33
CA LEU A 39 -5.11 7.29 -9.97
C LEU A 39 -4.69 5.82 -9.91
N ASN A 40 -3.86 5.35 -10.85
CA ASN A 40 -3.34 3.98 -10.83
C ASN A 40 -2.51 3.68 -9.57
N TYR A 41 -1.66 4.62 -9.14
CA TYR A 41 -0.90 4.45 -7.89
C TYR A 41 -1.82 4.44 -6.67
N SER A 42 -2.84 5.31 -6.62
CA SER A 42 -3.85 5.29 -5.55
C SER A 42 -4.54 3.94 -5.45
N GLN A 43 -4.96 3.36 -6.59
CA GLN A 43 -5.61 2.04 -6.62
C GLN A 43 -4.69 0.94 -6.07
N LYS A 44 -3.41 0.95 -6.45
CA LYS A 44 -2.42 -0.01 -5.93
C LYS A 44 -2.19 0.15 -4.43
N ILE A 45 -2.15 1.39 -3.93
CA ILE A 45 -2.04 1.66 -2.48
C ILE A 45 -3.24 1.04 -1.75
N ASP A 46 -4.46 1.26 -2.26
CA ASP A 46 -5.68 0.71 -1.67
C ASP A 46 -5.68 -0.84 -1.72
N GLU A 47 -5.23 -1.43 -2.82
CA GLU A 47 -5.08 -2.89 -2.93
C GLU A 47 -4.11 -3.45 -1.89
N THR A 48 -2.92 -2.84 -1.73
CA THR A 48 -1.94 -3.26 -0.72
C THR A 48 -2.49 -3.05 0.70
N HIS A 49 -3.19 -1.95 0.96
CA HIS A 49 -3.82 -1.70 2.24
C HIS A 49 -4.90 -2.76 2.56
N ASN A 50 -5.69 -3.16 1.57
CA ASN A 50 -6.67 -4.24 1.72
C ASN A 50 -6.02 -5.60 2.06
N LEU A 51 -4.79 -5.87 1.59
CA LEU A 51 -4.05 -7.07 1.99
C LEU A 51 -3.65 -7.02 3.47
N ILE A 52 -3.23 -5.85 3.96
CA ILE A 52 -2.93 -5.63 5.38
C ILE A 52 -4.20 -5.88 6.22
N LEU A 53 -5.31 -5.25 5.85
CA LEU A 53 -6.59 -5.41 6.56
C LEU A 53 -7.04 -6.87 6.63
N LYS A 54 -6.88 -7.65 5.55
CA LYS A 54 -7.19 -9.09 5.56
C LYS A 54 -6.32 -9.88 6.54
N MET A 55 -5.05 -9.52 6.68
CA MET A 55 -4.14 -10.15 7.65
C MET A 55 -4.50 -9.78 9.09
N GLU A 56 -4.99 -8.57 9.32
CA GLU A 56 -5.44 -8.13 10.64
C GLU A 56 -6.80 -8.72 11.03
N GLN A 57 -7.76 -8.76 10.09
CA GLN A 57 -9.10 -9.32 10.30
C GLN A 57 -9.08 -10.86 10.45
N GLY A 58 -8.12 -11.54 9.83
CA GLY A 58 -7.86 -12.97 10.05
C GLY A 58 -7.46 -13.34 11.49
N LYS A 59 -7.21 -12.35 12.37
CA LYS A 59 -6.89 -12.54 13.79
C LYS A 59 -8.12 -12.48 14.72
N GLN A 60 -9.33 -12.30 14.18
CA GLN A 60 -10.57 -12.16 14.97
C GLN A 60 -11.41 -13.44 15.13
N TYR A 61 -10.89 -14.62 14.75
CA TYR A 61 -11.57 -15.91 14.96
C TYR A 61 -10.63 -16.98 15.53
#